data_AF-A0A0N1IK30-F1
#
_entry.id   AF-A0A0N1IK30-F1
#
_cell.length_a   1.000
_cell.length_b   1.000
_cell.length_c   1.000
_cell.angle_alpha   90.00
_cell.angle_beta   90.00
_cell.angle_gamma   90.00
#
_symmetry.space_group_name_H-M   'P 1'
#
loop_
_entity.id
_entity.type
_entity.pdbx_description
1 polymer ?
#
loop_
_entity_poly.entity_id
_entity_poly.type
_entity_poly.pdbx_seq_one_letter_code
_entity_poly.pdbx_strand_id
1 'polypeptide(L)'
;MGFTDLFHRETPQEKMRKYKRQLDRTCRDLDRERNKLNTQERKIMVEMKKMAKQDQVDAVRIMARDLVRTRKYSQKMYRMRTQVQGVSLRIQTMQSSSQMAEAMKGVTKAMKSMNKQMNIPEMQKIMREFEKQNEMMGMKEDMMNDAVDDVMDDDGMEEEETEQEIQKVMDEAGLDFRTKVGVSDAALPQKNVEEQGETDEQLDARLAALKASMK
;
A
#
# COMPACT_ATOMS: atom_id res chain seq x y z
N MET A 1 -35.64 -13.65 -26.65
CA MET A 1 -34.41 -13.13 -27.28
C MET A 1 -34.68 -13.03 -28.76
N GLY A 2 -34.77 -11.80 -29.29
CA GLY A 2 -35.22 -11.53 -30.65
C GLY A 2 -34.10 -11.68 -31.68
N PHE A 3 -34.48 -12.00 -32.93
CA PHE A 3 -33.59 -12.14 -34.10
C PHE A 3 -32.76 -10.88 -34.45
N THR A 4 -32.94 -9.77 -33.72
CA THR A 4 -32.22 -8.49 -33.91
C THR A 4 -30.84 -8.43 -33.25
N ASP A 5 -30.52 -9.35 -32.33
CA ASP A 5 -29.23 -9.36 -31.62
C ASP A 5 -28.10 -10.00 -32.44
N LEU A 6 -28.39 -10.70 -33.55
CA LEU A 6 -27.38 -11.40 -34.35
C LEU A 6 -26.60 -10.46 -35.30
N PHE A 7 -27.07 -9.23 -35.53
CA PHE A 7 -26.46 -8.24 -36.43
C PHE A 7 -26.08 -6.89 -35.77
N HIS A 8 -26.19 -6.78 -34.44
CA HIS A 8 -25.78 -5.56 -33.72
C HIS A 8 -24.24 -5.51 -33.57
N ARG A 9 -23.58 -4.65 -34.34
CA ARG A 9 -22.17 -4.33 -34.12
C ARG A 9 -22.08 -3.29 -32.99
N GLU A 10 -21.47 -3.68 -31.86
CA GLU A 10 -21.25 -2.78 -30.72
C GLU A 10 -20.62 -1.47 -31.18
N THR A 11 -21.29 -0.36 -30.88
CA THR A 11 -20.78 0.98 -31.16
C THR A 11 -19.51 1.25 -30.35
N PRO A 12 -18.62 2.17 -30.79
CA PRO A 12 -17.45 2.56 -30.01
C PRO A 12 -17.81 2.99 -28.58
N GLN A 13 -18.93 3.71 -28.41
CA GLN A 13 -19.43 4.16 -27.11
C GLN A 13 -19.87 3.00 -26.20
N GLU A 14 -20.52 1.97 -26.76
CA GLU A 14 -20.87 0.76 -26.02
C GLU A 14 -19.64 -0.03 -25.58
N LYS A 15 -18.63 -0.14 -26.44
CA LYS A 15 -17.34 -0.76 -26.10
C LYS A 15 -16.65 -0.04 -24.96
N MET A 16 -16.59 1.30 -24.99
CA MET A 16 -16.00 2.09 -23.90
C MET A 16 -16.75 1.89 -22.57
N ARG A 17 -18.09 1.85 -22.59
CA ARG A 17 -18.90 1.56 -21.40
C ARG A 17 -18.66 0.15 -20.86
N LYS A 18 -18.50 -0.83 -21.74
CA LYS A 18 -18.19 -2.23 -21.38
C LYS A 18 -16.82 -2.34 -20.72
N TYR A 19 -15.80 -1.69 -21.29
CA TYR A 19 -14.46 -1.65 -20.71
C TYR A 19 -14.45 -0.96 -19.36
N LYS A 20 -15.11 0.20 -19.21
CA LYS A 20 -15.24 0.88 -17.91
C LYS A 20 -15.84 -0.05 -16.84
N ARG A 21 -16.93 -0.76 -17.16
CA ARG A 21 -17.55 -1.74 -16.24
C ARG A 21 -16.65 -2.94 -15.93
N GLN A 22 -15.75 -3.32 -16.83
CA GLN A 22 -14.76 -4.37 -16.56
C GLN A 22 -13.67 -3.85 -15.63
N LEU A 23 -13.14 -2.66 -15.88
CA LEU A 23 -12.14 -2.04 -15.00
C LEU A 23 -12.68 -1.80 -13.58
N ASP A 24 -13.92 -1.33 -13.44
CA ASP A 24 -14.55 -1.15 -12.14
C ASP A 24 -14.72 -2.47 -11.37
N ARG A 25 -14.93 -3.59 -12.09
CA ARG A 25 -14.94 -4.93 -11.50
C ARG A 25 -13.53 -5.34 -11.06
N THR A 26 -12.54 -5.16 -11.93
CA THR A 26 -11.13 -5.43 -11.59
C THR A 26 -10.68 -4.65 -10.35
N CYS A 27 -11.04 -3.37 -10.21
CA CYS A 27 -10.75 -2.59 -9.00
C CYS A 27 -11.32 -3.25 -7.73
N ARG A 28 -12.56 -3.74 -7.78
CA ARG A 28 -13.20 -4.41 -6.64
C ARG A 28 -12.56 -5.75 -6.33
N ASP A 29 -12.15 -6.49 -7.35
CA ASP A 29 -11.49 -7.78 -7.18
C ASP A 29 -10.08 -7.59 -6.58
N LEU A 30 -9.34 -6.57 -7.02
CA LEU A 30 -8.06 -6.17 -6.41
C LEU A 30 -8.24 -5.74 -4.95
N ASP A 31 -9.27 -4.96 -4.62
CA ASP A 31 -9.55 -4.57 -3.23
C ASP A 31 -9.91 -5.79 -2.35
N ARG A 32 -10.63 -6.77 -2.90
CA ARG A 32 -10.94 -8.03 -2.19
C ARG A 32 -9.69 -8.87 -1.96
N GLU A 33 -8.83 -9.01 -2.97
CA GLU A 33 -7.59 -9.76 -2.87
C GLU A 33 -6.62 -9.12 -1.86
N ARG A 34 -6.46 -7.80 -1.91
CA ARG A 34 -5.73 -7.04 -0.89
C ARG A 34 -6.27 -7.30 0.53
N ASN A 35 -7.59 -7.31 0.72
CA ASN A 35 -8.17 -7.58 2.04
C ASN A 35 -7.89 -9.03 2.52
N LYS A 36 -7.81 -10.01 1.60
CA LYS A 36 -7.38 -11.38 1.93
C LYS A 36 -5.91 -11.40 2.37
N LEU A 37 -5.02 -10.71 1.63
CA LEU A 37 -3.61 -10.59 1.99
C LEU A 37 -3.44 -9.93 3.37
N ASN A 38 -4.16 -8.85 3.66
CA ASN A 38 -4.12 -8.19 4.97
C ASN A 38 -4.61 -9.11 6.11
N THR A 39 -5.54 -10.02 5.81
CA THR A 39 -6.02 -11.00 6.79
C THR A 39 -4.97 -12.10 7.01
N GLN A 40 -4.28 -12.54 5.96
CA GLN A 40 -3.15 -13.47 6.05
C GLN A 40 -1.99 -12.86 6.82
N GLU A 41 -1.64 -11.60 6.54
CA GLU A 41 -0.61 -10.83 7.25
C GLU A 41 -0.86 -10.85 8.77
N ARG A 42 -2.08 -10.57 9.20
CA ARG A 42 -2.46 -10.62 10.62
C ARG A 42 -2.32 -12.02 11.22
N LYS A 43 -2.66 -13.08 10.48
CA LYS A 43 -2.49 -14.47 10.93
C LYS A 43 -1.02 -14.81 11.10
N ILE A 44 -0.19 -14.50 10.11
CA ILE A 44 1.26 -14.71 10.14
C ILE A 44 1.86 -13.97 11.33
N MET A 45 1.46 -12.73 11.61
CA MET A 45 1.92 -11.98 12.77
C MET A 45 1.58 -12.66 14.10
N VAL A 46 0.36 -13.18 14.25
CA VAL A 46 -0.06 -13.89 15.47
C VAL A 46 0.71 -15.21 15.64
N GLU A 47 0.88 -15.97 14.57
CA GLU A 47 1.63 -17.23 14.58
C GLU A 47 3.11 -17.00 14.86
N MET A 48 3.70 -15.97 14.25
CA MET A 48 5.08 -15.56 14.49
C MET A 48 5.33 -15.16 15.95
N LYS A 49 4.41 -14.39 16.57
CA LYS A 49 4.47 -14.07 18.01
C LYS A 49 4.36 -15.32 18.89
N LYS A 50 3.55 -16.30 18.50
CA LYS A 50 3.43 -17.57 19.22
C LYS A 50 4.71 -18.39 19.15
N MET A 51 5.32 -18.50 17.97
CA MET A 51 6.54 -19.28 17.75
C MET A 51 7.77 -18.59 18.35
N ALA A 52 7.80 -17.26 18.37
CA ALA A 52 8.80 -16.50 19.10
C ALA A 52 8.78 -16.88 20.59
N LYS A 53 7.62 -16.87 21.25
CA LYS A 53 7.50 -17.29 22.66
C LYS A 53 7.93 -18.72 22.96
N GLN A 54 8.03 -19.57 21.93
CA GLN A 54 8.49 -20.96 22.04
C GLN A 54 9.99 -21.10 21.73
N ASP A 55 10.71 -19.99 21.59
CA ASP A 55 12.13 -19.92 21.21
C ASP A 55 12.47 -20.62 19.88
N GLN A 56 11.49 -20.72 18.96
CA GLN A 56 11.68 -21.35 17.66
C GLN A 56 12.15 -20.32 16.61
N VAL A 57 13.40 -19.89 16.72
CA VAL A 57 13.98 -18.81 15.91
C VAL A 57 13.96 -19.12 14.40
N ASP A 58 14.23 -20.35 13.99
CA ASP A 58 14.21 -20.73 12.56
C ASP A 58 12.81 -20.66 11.95
N ALA A 59 11.78 -21.03 12.72
CA ALA A 59 10.39 -20.93 12.28
C ALA A 59 9.94 -19.47 12.18
N VAL A 60 10.36 -18.62 13.13
CA VAL A 60 10.15 -17.17 13.08
C VAL A 60 10.81 -16.56 11.84
N ARG A 61 12.04 -16.96 11.50
CA ARG A 61 12.75 -16.48 10.30
C ARG A 61 12.01 -16.84 9.00
N ILE A 62 11.45 -18.04 8.91
CA ILE A 62 10.66 -18.44 7.73
C ILE A 62 9.36 -17.61 7.64
N MET A 63 8.65 -17.45 8.76
CA MET A 63 7.42 -16.66 8.79
C MET A 63 7.65 -15.17 8.57
N ALA A 64 8.78 -14.61 9.02
CA ALA A 64 9.15 -13.23 8.75
C ALA A 64 9.35 -12.98 7.25
N ARG A 65 10.00 -13.90 6.53
CA ARG A 65 10.11 -13.81 5.05
C ARG A 65 8.74 -13.85 4.39
N ASP A 66 7.84 -14.71 4.86
CA ASP A 66 6.47 -14.80 4.32
C ASP A 66 5.66 -13.52 4.61
N LEU A 67 5.87 -12.90 5.78
CA LEU A 67 5.27 -11.63 6.16
C LEU A 67 5.73 -10.48 5.25
N VAL A 68 7.05 -10.35 5.02
CA VAL A 68 7.61 -9.33 4.11
C VAL A 68 7.05 -9.50 2.70
N ARG A 69 7.04 -10.73 2.17
CA ARG A 69 6.45 -11.04 0.87
C ARG A 69 4.97 -10.66 0.81
N THR A 70 4.19 -11.02 1.83
CA THR A 70 2.76 -10.70 1.91
C THR A 70 2.52 -9.18 1.91
N ARG A 71 3.34 -8.40 2.64
CA ARG A 71 3.28 -6.92 2.62
C ARG A 71 3.62 -6.35 1.26
N LYS A 72 4.69 -6.83 0.61
CA LYS A 72 5.06 -6.42 -0.76
C LYS A 72 3.95 -6.73 -1.76
N TYR A 73 3.32 -7.90 -1.67
CA TYR A 73 2.16 -8.23 -2.52
C TYR A 73 0.96 -7.32 -2.25
N SER A 74 0.67 -6.98 -0.98
CA SER A 74 -0.40 -6.04 -0.64
C SER A 74 -0.13 -4.64 -1.23
N GLN A 75 1.10 -4.15 -1.15
CA GLN A 75 1.52 -2.89 -1.79
C GLN A 75 1.42 -2.96 -3.32
N LYS A 76 1.82 -4.08 -3.94
CA LYS A 76 1.69 -4.30 -5.38
C LYS A 76 0.22 -4.23 -5.82
N MET A 77 -0.69 -4.85 -5.07
CA MET A 77 -2.14 -4.77 -5.32
C MET A 77 -2.66 -3.33 -5.20
N TYR A 78 -2.15 -2.55 -4.25
CA TYR A 78 -2.51 -1.13 -4.10
C TYR A 78 -2.10 -0.31 -5.32
N ARG A 79 -0.87 -0.52 -5.83
CA ARG A 79 -0.39 0.14 -7.06
C ARG A 79 -1.20 -0.26 -8.29
N MET A 80 -1.43 -1.56 -8.47
CA MET A 80 -2.25 -2.07 -9.58
C MET A 80 -3.67 -1.47 -9.56
N ARG A 81 -4.30 -1.36 -8.39
CA ARG A 81 -5.62 -0.72 -8.25
C ARG A 81 -5.58 0.75 -8.67
N THR A 82 -4.54 1.49 -8.29
CA THR A 82 -4.36 2.89 -8.71
C THR A 82 -4.13 3.01 -10.22
N GLN A 83 -3.33 2.13 -10.82
CA GLN A 83 -3.12 2.09 -12.27
C GLN A 83 -4.45 1.84 -13.02
N VAL A 84 -5.22 0.84 -12.59
CA VAL A 84 -6.54 0.53 -13.19
C VAL A 84 -7.51 1.71 -13.03
N GLN A 85 -7.50 2.39 -11.88
CA GLN A 85 -8.31 3.58 -11.64
C GLN A 85 -7.88 4.74 -12.57
N GLY A 86 -6.58 4.91 -12.81
CA GLY A 86 -6.06 5.86 -13.79
C GLY A 86 -6.55 5.58 -15.21
N VAL A 87 -6.51 4.31 -15.63
CA VAL A 87 -7.04 3.90 -16.95
C VAL A 87 -8.56 4.13 -17.04
N SER A 88 -9.31 3.85 -15.97
CA SER A 88 -10.76 4.13 -15.93
C SER A 88 -11.06 5.63 -16.10
N LEU A 89 -10.25 6.49 -15.46
CA LEU A 89 -10.35 7.94 -15.63
C LEU A 89 -10.03 8.37 -17.07
N ARG A 90 -8.97 7.82 -17.68
CA ARG A 90 -8.63 8.08 -19.10
C ARG A 90 -9.78 7.72 -20.04
N ILE A 91 -10.41 6.56 -19.84
CA ILE A 91 -11.58 6.14 -20.62
C ILE A 91 -12.74 7.11 -20.45
N GLN A 92 -12.98 7.59 -19.21
CA GLN A 92 -14.01 8.59 -18.95
C GLN A 92 -13.72 9.92 -19.66
N THR A 93 -12.47 10.39 -19.63
CA THR A 93 -12.05 11.61 -20.36
C THR A 93 -12.22 11.44 -21.87
N MET A 94 -11.82 10.30 -22.44
CA MET A 94 -12.07 9.98 -23.86
C MET A 94 -13.56 9.99 -24.20
N GLN A 95 -14.42 9.43 -23.33
CA GLN A 95 -15.86 9.42 -23.56
C GLN A 95 -16.44 10.84 -23.59
N SER A 96 -16.04 11.70 -22.64
CA SER A 96 -16.46 13.11 -22.61
C SER A 96 -15.96 13.88 -23.83
N SER A 97 -14.71 13.66 -24.23
CA SER A 97 -14.13 14.27 -25.45
C SER A 97 -14.86 13.81 -26.71
N SER A 98 -15.19 12.52 -26.83
CA SER A 98 -15.98 12.00 -27.95
C SER A 98 -17.39 12.60 -28.02
N GLN A 99 -18.06 12.78 -26.88
CA GLN A 99 -19.38 13.43 -26.82
C GLN A 99 -19.29 14.91 -27.21
N MET A 100 -18.23 15.61 -26.76
CA MET A 100 -17.98 16.99 -27.15
C MET A 100 -17.70 17.12 -28.65
N ALA A 101 -16.91 16.22 -29.24
CA ALA A 101 -16.66 16.18 -30.67
C ALA A 101 -17.94 15.90 -31.48
N GLU A 102 -18.82 15.02 -30.99
CA GLU A 102 -20.12 14.73 -31.60
C GLU A 102 -21.06 15.95 -31.54
N ALA A 103 -21.12 16.63 -30.40
CA ALA A 103 -21.88 17.87 -30.23
C ALA A 103 -21.34 18.98 -31.13
N MET A 104 -20.01 19.16 -31.18
CA MET A 104 -19.36 20.11 -32.07
C MET A 104 -19.64 19.78 -33.54
N LYS A 105 -19.66 18.51 -33.94
CA LYS A 105 -20.03 18.11 -35.31
C LYS A 105 -21.47 18.52 -35.64
N GLY A 106 -22.41 18.39 -34.69
CA GLY A 106 -23.77 18.88 -34.83
C GLY A 106 -23.84 20.41 -34.98
N VAL A 107 -23.13 21.14 -34.11
CA VAL A 107 -23.02 22.59 -34.15
C VAL A 107 -22.34 23.06 -35.44
N THR A 108 -21.25 22.45 -35.89
CA THR A 108 -20.58 22.75 -37.16
C THR A 108 -21.47 22.43 -38.35
N LYS A 109 -22.33 21.39 -38.29
CA LYS A 109 -23.28 21.10 -39.37
C LYS A 109 -24.37 22.18 -39.44
N ALA A 110 -24.91 22.61 -38.30
CA ALA A 110 -25.86 23.72 -38.20
C ALA A 110 -25.23 25.06 -38.60
N MET A 111 -23.99 25.31 -38.16
CA MET A 111 -23.18 26.44 -38.59
C MET A 111 -22.82 26.36 -40.05
N LYS A 112 -22.61 25.18 -40.67
CA LYS A 112 -22.32 25.06 -42.11
C LYS A 112 -23.57 25.34 -42.95
N SER A 113 -24.76 24.97 -42.47
CA SER A 113 -26.01 25.44 -43.06
C SER A 113 -26.21 26.95 -42.90
N MET A 114 -25.65 27.56 -41.84
CA MET A 114 -25.69 29.01 -41.58
C MET A 114 -24.54 29.79 -42.27
N ASN A 115 -23.38 29.17 -42.50
CA ASN A 115 -22.15 29.68 -43.13
C ASN A 115 -22.23 29.61 -44.67
N LYS A 116 -23.37 29.18 -45.23
CA LYS A 116 -23.73 29.67 -46.56
C LYS A 116 -23.90 31.21 -46.57
N GLN A 117 -23.93 31.86 -45.41
CA GLN A 117 -24.04 33.31 -45.24
C GLN A 117 -23.03 34.00 -44.28
N MET A 118 -22.07 33.34 -43.59
CA MET A 118 -20.98 34.06 -42.86
C MET A 118 -19.78 33.23 -42.34
N ASN A 119 -18.56 33.71 -42.67
CA ASN A 119 -17.20 33.66 -42.09
C ASN A 119 -16.57 32.36 -41.51
N ILE A 120 -15.62 31.80 -42.28
CA ILE A 120 -14.71 30.66 -42.01
C ILE A 120 -13.54 30.89 -40.99
N PRO A 121 -13.01 32.11 -40.72
CA PRO A 121 -11.79 32.30 -39.92
C PRO A 121 -11.87 31.90 -38.44
N GLU A 122 -13.01 32.06 -37.78
CA GLU A 122 -13.15 31.79 -36.33
C GLU A 122 -13.07 30.29 -36.00
N MET A 123 -13.56 29.44 -36.91
CA MET A 123 -13.51 27.98 -36.77
C MET A 123 -12.06 27.44 -36.78
N GLN A 124 -11.17 28.04 -37.60
CA GLN A 124 -9.75 27.68 -37.63
C GLN A 124 -9.00 28.10 -36.37
N LYS A 125 -9.52 29.08 -35.62
CA LYS A 125 -8.95 29.51 -34.34
C LYS A 125 -9.32 28.53 -33.23
N ILE A 126 -10.59 28.12 -33.16
CA ILE A 126 -11.10 27.14 -32.19
C ILE A 126 -10.40 25.78 -32.35
N MET A 127 -10.18 25.32 -33.59
CA MET A 127 -9.46 24.06 -33.85
C MET A 127 -7.99 24.11 -33.36
N ARG A 128 -7.27 25.21 -33.61
CA ARG A 128 -5.89 25.38 -33.13
C ARG A 128 -5.78 25.50 -31.62
N GLU A 129 -6.74 26.14 -30.98
CA GLU A 129 -6.78 26.30 -29.53
C GLU A 129 -7.10 24.96 -28.84
N PHE A 130 -7.93 24.12 -29.47
CA PHE A 130 -8.17 22.74 -29.05
C PHE A 130 -6.93 21.85 -29.16
N GLU A 131 -6.21 21.88 -30.29
CA GLU A 131 -4.96 21.12 -30.46
C GLU A 131 -3.93 21.46 -29.38
N LYS A 132 -3.77 22.75 -29.07
CA LYS A 132 -2.83 23.23 -28.05
C LYS A 132 -3.19 22.77 -26.63
N GLN A 133 -4.48 22.72 -26.29
CA GLN A 133 -4.94 22.22 -24.98
C GLN A 133 -4.81 20.70 -24.88
N ASN A 134 -5.02 19.97 -25.98
CA ASN A 134 -4.90 18.52 -26.01
C ASN A 134 -3.43 18.07 -25.88
N GLU A 135 -2.49 18.81 -26.49
CA GLU A 135 -1.05 18.58 -26.35
C GLU A 135 -0.54 18.85 -24.92
N MET A 136 -1.07 19.88 -24.25
CA MET A 136 -0.79 20.18 -22.84
C MET A 136 -1.31 19.09 -21.88
N MET A 137 -2.36 18.36 -22.27
CA MET A 137 -2.85 17.21 -21.52
C MET A 137 -1.89 16.01 -21.61
N GLY A 138 -1.25 15.80 -22.78
CA GLY A 138 -0.25 14.75 -22.98
C GLY A 138 1.01 14.94 -22.15
N MET A 139 1.55 16.17 -22.06
CA MET A 139 2.75 16.44 -21.23
C MET A 139 2.54 16.20 -19.73
N LYS A 140 1.33 16.42 -19.21
CA LYS A 140 0.99 16.13 -17.81
C LYS A 140 0.93 14.63 -17.51
N GLU A 141 0.77 13.81 -18.54
CA GLU A 141 0.66 12.36 -18.46
C GLU A 141 2.04 11.70 -18.38
N ASP A 142 3.04 12.23 -19.09
CA ASP A 142 4.42 11.75 -19.06
C ASP A 142 5.10 12.05 -17.70
N MET A 143 4.90 13.26 -17.14
CA MET A 143 5.45 13.60 -15.82
C MET A 143 4.85 12.77 -14.66
N MET A 144 3.68 12.15 -14.85
CA MET A 144 3.05 11.29 -13.85
C MET A 144 3.60 9.85 -13.89
N ASN A 145 4.08 9.37 -15.05
CA ASN A 145 4.66 8.04 -15.18
C ASN A 145 6.13 8.01 -14.71
N ASP A 146 6.91 9.05 -15.00
CA ASP A 146 8.34 9.11 -14.64
C ASP A 146 8.59 9.21 -13.13
N ALA A 147 7.63 9.72 -12.34
CA ALA A 147 7.76 9.79 -10.88
C ALA A 147 7.44 8.47 -10.16
N VAL A 148 6.93 7.46 -10.88
CA VAL A 148 6.44 6.20 -10.29
C VAL A 148 7.36 5.01 -10.58
N ASP A 149 8.15 5.06 -11.66
CA ASP A 149 9.08 3.97 -12.04
C ASP A 149 10.45 4.05 -11.34
N ASP A 150 10.86 5.21 -10.82
CA ASP A 150 12.23 5.43 -10.28
C ASP A 150 12.44 4.95 -8.83
N VAL A 151 11.48 4.22 -8.24
CA VAL A 151 11.51 3.79 -6.81
C VAL A 151 11.51 2.26 -6.66
N MET A 152 11.68 1.50 -7.75
CA MET A 152 11.37 0.06 -7.78
C MET A 152 12.47 -0.84 -8.34
N ASP A 153 13.73 -0.43 -8.23
CA ASP A 153 14.84 -1.37 -8.34
C ASP A 153 15.34 -1.70 -6.93
N ASP A 154 14.56 -2.49 -6.20
CA ASP A 154 14.86 -2.88 -4.83
C ASP A 154 14.47 -4.33 -4.52
N ASP A 155 15.02 -5.23 -5.33
CA ASP A 155 15.09 -6.66 -5.00
C ASP A 155 16.17 -6.95 -3.93
N GLY A 156 16.94 -5.93 -3.49
CA GLY A 156 18.01 -6.03 -2.49
C GLY A 156 17.58 -5.85 -1.02
N MET A 157 16.52 -5.08 -0.72
CA MET A 157 16.11 -4.83 0.67
C MET A 157 15.24 -5.91 1.31
N GLU A 158 14.91 -6.99 0.59
CA GLU A 158 14.03 -8.03 1.12
C GLU A 158 14.63 -8.78 2.33
N GLU A 159 15.95 -8.97 2.35
CA GLU A 159 16.65 -9.60 3.48
C GLU A 159 16.78 -8.65 4.68
N GLU A 160 17.14 -7.38 4.45
CA GLU A 160 17.23 -6.37 5.52
C GLU A 160 15.86 -6.11 6.18
N GLU A 161 14.79 -5.97 5.40
CA GLU A 161 13.43 -5.83 5.91
C GLU A 161 13.00 -7.04 6.75
N THR A 162 13.42 -8.24 6.34
CA THR A 162 13.13 -9.48 7.06
C THR A 162 13.81 -9.48 8.42
N GLU A 163 15.11 -9.17 8.49
CA GLU A 163 15.86 -9.15 9.74
C GLU A 163 15.32 -8.11 10.73
N GLN A 164 14.97 -6.92 10.24
CA GLN A 164 14.33 -5.89 11.05
C GLN A 164 12.99 -6.34 11.63
N GLU A 165 12.19 -7.07 10.86
CA GLU A 165 10.89 -7.56 11.33
C GLU A 165 11.05 -8.70 12.35
N ILE A 166 12.06 -9.56 12.20
CA ILE A 166 12.42 -10.57 13.20
C ILE A 166 12.77 -9.88 14.52
N GLN A 167 13.65 -8.87 14.48
CA GLN A 167 14.08 -8.15 15.69
C GLN A 167 12.89 -7.53 16.43
N LYS A 168 12.01 -6.81 15.70
CA LYS A 168 10.80 -6.20 16.29
C LYS A 168 9.93 -7.22 17.00
N VAL A 169 9.75 -8.40 16.42
CA VAL A 169 8.87 -9.43 16.99
C VAL A 169 9.51 -10.11 18.20
N MET A 170 10.83 -10.30 18.19
CA MET A 170 11.58 -10.80 19.34
C MET A 170 11.54 -9.81 20.52
N ASP A 171 11.65 -8.52 20.23
CA ASP A 171 11.52 -7.43 21.21
C ASP A 171 10.09 -7.39 21.78
N GLU A 172 9.07 -7.42 20.91
CA GLU A 172 7.65 -7.47 21.33
C GLU A 172 7.30 -8.73 22.13
N ALA A 173 7.97 -9.85 21.88
CA ALA A 173 7.77 -11.10 22.62
C ALA A 173 8.50 -11.11 23.98
N GLY A 174 9.34 -10.11 24.28
CA GLY A 174 10.07 -10.00 25.54
C GLY A 174 11.21 -11.02 25.70
N LEU A 175 11.63 -11.66 24.60
CA LEU A 175 12.67 -12.68 24.60
C LEU A 175 14.07 -12.07 24.76
N ASP A 176 14.23 -10.83 24.33
CA ASP A 176 15.47 -10.08 24.47
C ASP A 176 15.83 -9.84 25.96
N PHE A 177 14.83 -9.77 26.85
CA PHE A 177 15.07 -9.72 28.30
C PHE A 177 15.50 -11.09 28.87
N ARG A 178 14.93 -12.21 28.42
CA ARG A 178 15.35 -13.55 28.90
C ARG A 178 16.78 -13.88 28.46
N THR A 179 17.18 -13.48 27.25
CA THR A 179 18.52 -13.72 26.70
C THR A 179 19.57 -12.76 27.26
N LYS A 180 19.25 -11.46 27.46
CA LYS A 180 20.17 -10.49 28.11
C LYS A 180 20.27 -10.65 29.63
N VAL A 181 19.24 -11.16 30.30
CA VAL A 181 19.24 -11.36 31.77
C VAL A 181 19.68 -12.78 32.16
N GLY A 182 19.95 -13.65 31.19
CA GLY A 182 20.54 -14.96 31.45
C GLY A 182 19.68 -15.87 32.32
N VAL A 183 18.36 -15.71 32.28
CA VAL A 183 17.45 -16.60 33.02
C VAL A 183 17.04 -17.75 32.10
N SER A 184 17.94 -18.72 31.99
CA SER A 184 17.56 -20.08 31.62
C SER A 184 16.71 -20.66 32.76
N ASP A 185 15.58 -21.27 32.42
CA ASP A 185 14.63 -21.92 33.34
C ASP A 185 15.23 -23.18 34.03
N ALA A 186 16.55 -23.31 34.11
CA ALA A 186 17.28 -24.46 34.64
C ALA A 186 17.90 -24.24 36.02
N ALA A 187 17.69 -23.09 36.66
CA ALA A 187 18.15 -22.88 38.03
C ALA A 187 17.13 -22.04 38.82
N LEU A 188 16.06 -22.69 39.27
CA LEU A 188 15.38 -22.24 40.49
C LEU A 188 16.34 -22.50 41.66
N PRO A 189 16.93 -21.49 42.31
CA PRO A 189 17.53 -21.73 43.60
C PRO A 189 16.36 -21.98 44.55
N GLN A 190 16.26 -23.21 45.07
CA GLN A 190 15.47 -23.47 46.27
C GLN A 190 15.96 -22.51 47.34
N LYS A 191 15.13 -21.52 47.65
CA LYS A 191 15.40 -20.54 48.70
C LYS A 191 15.32 -21.28 50.04
N ASN A 192 16.44 -21.84 50.47
CA ASN A 192 16.66 -22.17 51.87
C ASN A 192 16.71 -20.85 52.63
N VAL A 193 15.78 -20.70 53.57
CA VAL A 193 15.72 -19.54 54.45
C VAL A 193 16.76 -19.77 55.54
N GLU A 194 17.88 -19.07 55.47
CA GLU A 194 18.74 -18.84 56.64
C GLU A 194 18.60 -17.38 57.05
N GLU A 195 17.95 -17.18 58.21
CA GLU A 195 17.94 -15.92 58.94
C GLU A 195 19.37 -15.63 59.44
N GLN A 196 20.00 -14.59 58.90
CA GLN A 196 21.09 -13.91 59.59
C GLN A 196 20.53 -12.59 60.12
N GLY A 197 20.24 -12.56 61.41
CA GLY A 197 19.91 -11.34 62.13
C GLY A 197 21.14 -10.45 62.23
N GLU A 198 21.18 -9.39 61.42
CA GLU A 198 22.07 -8.25 61.69
C GLU A 198 21.59 -7.60 63.01
N THR A 199 22.45 -7.57 64.03
CA THR A 199 22.13 -6.97 65.32
C THR A 199 22.07 -5.45 65.19
N ASP A 200 21.15 -4.81 65.91
CA ASP A 200 20.87 -3.36 65.86
C ASP A 200 22.13 -2.47 66.02
N GLU A 201 23.17 -2.96 66.71
CA GLU A 201 24.47 -2.29 66.83
C GLU A 201 25.17 -2.05 65.47
N GLN A 202 25.03 -2.96 64.51
CA GLN A 202 25.65 -2.84 63.19
C GLN A 202 24.90 -1.83 62.30
N LEU A 203 23.59 -1.70 62.51
CA LEU A 203 22.75 -0.72 61.82
C LEU A 203 23.03 0.70 62.36
N ASP A 204 23.17 0.84 63.67
CA ASP A 204 23.51 2.13 64.30
C ASP A 204 24.92 2.60 63.92
N ALA A 205 25.90 1.69 63.82
CA ALA A 205 27.25 2.02 63.34
C ALA A 205 27.25 2.51 61.88
N ARG A 206 26.44 1.88 61.01
CA ARG A 206 26.27 2.33 59.61
C ARG A 206 25.59 3.68 59.52
N LEU A 207 24.56 3.95 60.33
CA LEU A 207 23.88 5.25 60.36
C LEU A 207 24.79 6.38 60.86
N ALA A 208 25.65 6.09 61.85
CA ALA A 208 26.63 7.07 62.33
C ALA A 208 27.67 7.43 61.27
N ALA A 209 28.20 6.42 60.55
CA ALA A 209 29.14 6.63 59.46
C ALA A 209 28.55 7.48 58.31
N LEU A 210 27.26 7.28 58.01
CA LEU A 210 26.56 7.99 56.94
C LEU A 210 26.21 9.44 57.33
N LYS A 211 25.96 9.68 58.63
CA LYS A 211 25.79 11.05 59.16
C LYS A 211 27.12 11.80 59.21
N ALA A 212 28.24 11.11 59.45
CA ALA A 212 29.57 11.71 59.43
C ALA A 212 30.03 12.09 58.01
N SER A 213 29.61 11.35 56.98
CA SER A 213 29.94 11.66 55.58
C SER A 213 29.07 12.77 54.96
N MET A 214 28.10 13.32 55.69
CA MET A 214 27.20 14.38 55.23
C MET A 214 27.43 15.73 55.91
N LYS A 215 28.54 15.89 56.64
CA LYS A 215 28.96 17.16 57.26
C LYS A 215 30.34 17.56 56.72
#